data_AF-A0A7V5DDP4-F1
#
_entry.id   AF-A0A7V5DDP4-F1
#
_cell.length_a   1.000
_cell.length_b   1.000
_cell.length_c   1.000
_cell.angle_alpha   90.00
_cell.angle_beta   90.00
_cell.angle_gamma   90.00
#
_symmetry.space_group_name_H-M   'P 1'
#
loop_
_entity.id
_entity.type
_entity.pdbx_description
1 polymer ?
#
loop_
_entity_poly.entity_id
_entity_poly.type
_entity_poly.pdbx_seq_one_letter_code
_entity_poly.pdbx_strand_id
1 'polypeptide(L)'
;MEKKDLYKLTDEELLVEKKKLMKSKFLYATSIGFIAGILIFGVVSWSLSSEKHLGFLIPMLIPVAFIYRLLKTPNKNKDLEDVLKERKLN
;
A
#
# COMPACT_ATOMS: atom_id res chain seq x y z
N MET A 1 7.07 -14.52 -1.12
CA MET A 1 7.94 -15.62 -1.56
C MET A 1 8.87 -15.94 -0.42
N GLU A 2 9.26 -17.20 -0.27
CA GLU A 2 10.33 -17.52 0.67
C GLU A 2 11.69 -17.14 0.07
N LYS A 3 12.61 -16.66 0.91
CA LYS A 3 13.96 -16.25 0.50
C LYS A 3 14.67 -17.34 -0.34
N LYS A 4 14.42 -18.62 -0.06
CA LYS A 4 15.03 -19.77 -0.75
C LYS A 4 14.60 -19.89 -2.21
N ASP A 5 13.41 -19.45 -2.57
CA ASP A 5 12.94 -19.46 -3.97
C ASP A 5 13.49 -18.27 -4.75
N LEU A 6 13.77 -17.14 -4.08
CA LEU A 6 14.37 -15.96 -4.70
C LEU A 6 15.83 -16.22 -5.13
N TYR A 7 16.58 -17.03 -4.39
CA TYR A 7 17.94 -17.42 -4.79
C TYR A 7 17.99 -18.34 -6.02
N LYS A 8 16.91 -19.04 -6.35
CA LYS A 8 16.85 -19.91 -7.53
C LYS A 8 16.62 -19.13 -8.83
N LEU A 9 16.19 -17.88 -8.72
CA LEU A 9 15.93 -17.02 -9.86
C LEU A 9 17.24 -16.51 -10.48
N THR A 10 17.22 -16.36 -11.79
CA THR A 10 18.25 -15.63 -12.54
C THR A 10 18.16 -14.13 -12.27
N ASP A 11 19.22 -13.40 -12.63
CA ASP A 11 19.28 -11.96 -12.39
C ASP A 11 18.20 -11.20 -13.18
N GLU A 12 17.85 -11.68 -14.38
CA GLU A 12 16.76 -11.12 -15.18
C GLU A 12 15.39 -11.31 -14.51
N GLU A 13 15.12 -12.51 -13.99
CA GLU A 13 13.88 -12.82 -13.26
C GLU A 13 13.77 -12.02 -11.96
N LEU A 14 14.88 -11.83 -11.24
CA LEU A 14 14.93 -10.98 -10.05
C LEU A 14 14.58 -9.52 -10.35
N LEU A 15 15.05 -8.98 -11.48
CA LEU A 15 14.71 -7.62 -11.93
C LEU A 15 13.23 -7.49 -12.34
N VAL A 16 12.64 -8.53 -12.93
CA VAL A 16 11.20 -8.57 -13.23
C VAL A 16 10.38 -8.55 -11.93
N GLU A 17 10.75 -9.36 -10.94
CA GLU A 17 10.05 -9.39 -9.66
C GLU A 17 10.24 -8.05 -8.90
N LYS A 18 11.42 -7.41 -8.99
CA LYS A 18 11.67 -6.04 -8.48
C LYS A 18 10.69 -5.04 -9.08
N LYS A 19 10.52 -5.02 -10.41
CA LYS A 19 9.59 -4.11 -11.10
C LYS A 19 8.14 -4.36 -10.67
N LYS A 20 7.75 -5.62 -10.54
CA LYS A 20 6.41 -6.01 -10.07
C LYS A 20 6.15 -5.53 -8.64
N LEU A 21 7.13 -5.67 -7.74
CA LEU A 21 7.05 -5.12 -6.39
C LEU A 21 6.93 -3.61 -6.39
N MET A 22 7.75 -2.90 -7.16
CA MET A 22 7.68 -1.43 -7.26
C MET A 22 6.32 -0.95 -7.77
N LYS A 23 5.79 -1.61 -8.82
CA LYS A 23 4.45 -1.32 -9.34
C LYS A 23 3.38 -1.56 -8.27
N SER A 24 3.49 -2.65 -7.51
CA SER A 24 2.59 -2.94 -6.42
C SER A 24 2.66 -1.86 -5.34
N LYS A 25 3.86 -1.50 -4.86
CA LYS A 25 4.07 -0.42 -3.89
C LYS A 25 3.45 0.90 -4.35
N PHE A 26 3.61 1.25 -5.62
CA PHE A 26 3.00 2.44 -6.21
C PHE A 26 1.46 2.39 -6.18
N LEU A 27 0.86 1.25 -6.56
CA LEU A 27 -0.59 1.06 -6.48
C LEU A 27 -1.09 1.16 -5.04
N TYR A 28 -0.42 0.51 -4.08
CA TYR A 28 -0.76 0.62 -2.66
C TYR A 28 -0.70 2.08 -2.17
N ALA A 29 0.38 2.80 -2.47
CA ALA A 29 0.53 4.19 -2.09
C ALA A 29 -0.55 5.08 -2.71
N THR A 30 -0.86 4.87 -4.00
CA THR A 30 -1.91 5.60 -4.71
C THR A 30 -3.29 5.31 -4.12
N SER A 31 -3.60 4.05 -3.85
CA SER A 31 -4.87 3.65 -3.23
C SER A 31 -5.04 4.25 -1.83
N ILE A 32 -3.99 4.21 -1.00
CA ILE A 32 -4.02 4.82 0.34
C ILE A 32 -4.23 6.33 0.23
N GLY A 33 -3.49 7.01 -0.67
CA GLY A 33 -3.63 8.44 -0.91
C GLY A 33 -5.03 8.82 -1.39
N PHE A 34 -5.61 8.04 -2.29
CA PHE A 34 -6.97 8.24 -2.78
C PHE A 34 -8.01 8.11 -1.66
N ILE A 35 -7.92 7.05 -0.84
CA ILE A 35 -8.85 6.85 0.30
C ILE A 35 -8.67 7.96 1.33
N ALA A 36 -7.43 8.35 1.64
CA ALA A 36 -7.16 9.47 2.54
C ALA A 36 -7.74 10.79 2.00
N GLY A 37 -7.64 11.03 0.69
CA GLY A 37 -8.25 12.19 0.03
C GLY A 37 -9.77 12.22 0.19
N ILE A 38 -10.44 11.07 0.00
CA ILE A 38 -11.89 10.95 0.22
C ILE A 38 -12.25 11.25 1.68
N LEU A 39 -11.48 10.75 2.64
CA LEU A 39 -11.70 11.01 4.06
C LEU A 39 -11.57 12.50 4.39
N ILE A 40 -10.50 13.15 3.92
CA ILE A 40 -10.30 14.59 4.13
C ILE A 40 -11.44 15.39 3.50
N PHE A 41 -11.77 15.10 2.24
CA PHE A 41 -12.86 15.77 1.54
C PHE A 41 -14.20 15.58 2.26
N GLY A 42 -14.49 14.36 2.73
CA GLY A 42 -15.68 14.05 3.50
C GLY A 42 -15.76 14.83 4.80
N VAL A 43 -14.67 14.90 5.58
CA VAL A 43 -14.61 15.66 6.83
C VAL A 43 -14.74 17.16 6.59
N VAL A 44 -14.05 17.70 5.59
CA VAL A 44 -14.14 19.13 5.23
C VAL A 44 -15.56 19.49 4.79
N SER A 45 -16.16 18.69 3.90
CA SER A 45 -17.54 18.90 3.44
C SER A 45 -18.55 18.83 4.58
N TRP A 46 -18.38 17.87 5.49
CA TRP A 46 -19.22 17.76 6.69
C TRP A 46 -19.05 18.97 7.62
N SER A 47 -17.82 19.44 7.81
CA SER A 47 -17.53 20.60 8.66
C SER A 47 -18.08 21.91 8.11
N LEU A 48 -18.15 22.05 6.78
CA LEU A 48 -18.69 23.23 6.09
C LEU A 48 -20.22 23.19 5.95
N SER A 49 -20.85 22.03 6.15
CA SER A 49 -22.29 21.88 6.11
C SER A 49 -22.96 22.50 7.34
N SER A 50 -24.04 23.25 7.14
CA SER A 50 -24.85 23.84 8.22
C SER A 50 -25.50 22.78 9.12
N GLU A 51 -25.78 21.59 8.57
CA GLU A 51 -26.36 20.48 9.32
C GLU A 51 -25.31 19.42 9.67
N LYS A 52 -24.93 19.39 10.95
CA LYS A 52 -23.90 18.48 11.48
C LYS A 52 -24.49 17.11 11.79
N HIS A 53 -24.85 16.36 10.76
CA HIS A 53 -25.32 14.98 10.91
C HIS A 53 -24.15 14.06 11.22
N LEU A 54 -23.98 13.69 12.49
CA LEU A 54 -22.91 12.77 12.92
C LEU A 54 -23.01 11.39 12.24
N GLY A 55 -24.21 11.00 11.79
CA GLY A 55 -24.44 9.77 11.02
C GLY A 55 -23.62 9.70 9.72
N PHE A 56 -23.21 10.83 9.15
CA PHE A 56 -22.37 10.90 7.96
C PHE A 56 -20.92 10.42 8.21
N LEU A 57 -20.45 10.46 9.45
CA LEU A 57 -19.10 10.02 9.82
C LEU A 57 -19.01 8.50 10.02
N ILE A 58 -20.14 7.82 10.28
CA ILE A 58 -20.17 6.37 10.54
C ILE A 58 -19.66 5.56 9.33
N PRO A 59 -20.08 5.84 8.08
CA PRO A 59 -19.56 5.14 6.90
C PRO A 59 -18.08 5.39 6.65
N MET A 60 -17.49 6.49 7.14
CA MET A 60 -16.05 6.78 6.95
C MET A 60 -15.13 5.80 7.70
N LEU A 61 -15.65 5.08 8.71
CA LEU A 61 -14.89 4.05 9.40
C LEU A 61 -14.49 2.90 8.46
N ILE A 62 -15.29 2.63 7.42
CA ILE A 62 -15.03 1.58 6.43
C ILE A 62 -13.72 1.85 5.67
N PRO A 63 -13.53 3.01 5.00
CA PRO A 63 -12.26 3.34 4.35
C PRO A 63 -11.08 3.39 5.32
N VAL A 64 -11.27 3.84 6.58
CA VAL A 64 -10.21 3.81 7.61
C VAL A 64 -9.77 2.37 7.91
N ALA A 65 -10.72 1.45 8.10
CA ALA A 65 -10.42 0.04 8.30
C ALA A 65 -9.71 -0.58 7.09
N PHE A 66 -10.04 -0.12 5.87
CA PHE A 66 -9.38 -0.53 4.64
C PHE A 66 -7.90 -0.10 4.61
N ILE A 67 -7.62 1.18 4.93
CA ILE A 67 -6.24 1.69 5.03
C ILE A 67 -5.45 0.89 6.08
N TYR A 68 -6.03 0.65 7.26
CA TYR A 68 -5.37 -0.14 8.31
C TYR A 68 -5.02 -1.55 7.84
N ARG A 69 -5.95 -2.22 7.13
CA ARG A 69 -5.70 -3.54 6.55
C ARG A 69 -4.59 -3.51 5.49
N LEU A 70 -4.57 -2.48 4.62
CA LEU A 70 -3.52 -2.30 3.62
C LEU A 70 -2.15 -2.12 4.28
N LEU A 71 -2.05 -1.25 5.30
CA LEU A 71 -0.80 -1.01 6.04
C LEU A 71 -0.30 -2.24 6.81
N LYS A 72 -1.21 -3.04 7.37
CA LYS A 72 -0.88 -4.26 8.10
C LYS A 72 -0.46 -5.42 7.19
N THR A 73 -0.61 -5.27 5.87
CA THR A 73 -0.15 -6.29 4.92
C THR A 73 1.35 -6.49 5.09
N PRO A 74 1.81 -7.69 5.46
CA PRO A 74 3.20 -7.92 5.82
C PRO A 74 4.11 -7.57 4.65
N ASN A 75 5.18 -6.85 4.96
CA ASN A 75 6.19 -6.41 3.99
C ASN A 75 7.03 -7.62 3.54
N LYS A 76 6.44 -8.47 2.68
CA LYS A 76 7.05 -9.68 2.07
C LYS A 76 8.25 -9.37 1.15
N ASN A 77 8.72 -8.12 1.15
CA ASN A 77 9.66 -7.58 0.19
C ASN A 77 11.08 -7.49 0.74
N LYS A 78 11.27 -7.62 2.07
CA LYS A 78 12.59 -7.61 2.70
C LYS A 78 13.50 -8.69 2.12
N ASP A 79 12.99 -9.91 1.99
CA ASP A 79 13.77 -11.03 1.44
C ASP A 79 14.20 -10.78 -0.02
N LEU A 80 13.38 -10.11 -0.83
CA LEU A 80 13.75 -9.76 -2.21
C LEU A 80 14.76 -8.61 -2.24
N GLU A 81 14.59 -7.59 -1.41
CA GLU A 81 15.52 -6.47 -1.30
C GLU A 81 16.91 -6.93 -0.83
N ASP A 82 16.98 -7.91 0.08
CA ASP A 82 18.23 -8.50 0.55
C ASP A 82 18.96 -9.26 -0.58
N VAL A 83 18.26 -10.12 -1.33
CA VAL A 83 18.85 -10.86 -2.47
C VAL A 83 19.31 -9.91 -3.58
N LEU A 84 18.54 -8.86 -3.89
CA LEU A 84 18.92 -7.85 -4.87
C LEU A 84 20.17 -7.07 -4.45
N LYS A 85 20.31 -6.75 -3.15
CA LYS A 85 21.51 -6.08 -2.62
C LYS A 85 22.74 -7.00 -2.64
N GLU A 86 22.59 -8.26 -2.22
CA GLU A 86 23.69 -9.24 -2.22
C GLU A 86 24.26 -9.44 -3.63
N ARG A 87 23.39 -9.45 -4.66
CA ARG A 87 23.80 -9.59 -6.07
C ARG A 87 24.15 -8.28 -6.78
N LYS A 88 24.15 -7.13 -6.08
CA LYS A 88 24.41 -5.79 -6.65
C LYS A 88 23.46 -5.41 -7.80
N LEU A 89 22.21 -5.84 -7.74
CA LEU A 89 21.14 -5.55 -8.70
C LEU A 89 20.18 -4.44 -8.21
N ASN A 90 20.52 -3.78 -7.09
CA ASN A 90 19.71 -2.73 -6.48
C ASN A 90 20.01 -1.34 -7.06
#